data_AF-A0A7Y5SSE3-F1
#
_entry.id   AF-A0A7Y5SSE3-F1
#
_cell.length_a   1.000
_cell.length_b   1.000
_cell.length_c   1.000
_cell.angle_alpha   90.00
_cell.angle_beta   90.00
_cell.angle_gamma   90.00
#
_symmetry.space_group_name_H-M   'P 1'
#
loop_
_entity.id
_entity.type
_entity.pdbx_description
1 polymer ?
#
loop_
_entity_poly.entity_id
_entity_poly.type
_entity_poly.pdbx_seq_one_letter_code
_entity_poly.pdbx_strand_id
1 'polypeptide(L)'
;MTDAHTPGIGGFALAEQILGDDRFTGTVIMMLSSGDQPGDMARCDRLGISAYLIKPVKQSELLDAIMLAIGIMPAQEPMTVAATQEFALPSLRVLLAEDTVVNQKLACALLERHGQPKCENHWKN
;
A
#
# COMPACT_ATOMS: atom_id res chain seq x y z
N MET A 1 6.05 -5.08 15.27
CA MET A 1 5.50 -5.71 14.05
C MET A 1 5.22 -7.18 14.32
N THR A 2 4.09 -7.70 13.87
CA THR A 2 3.73 -9.13 13.98
C THR A 2 3.10 -9.64 12.69
N ASP A 3 3.09 -10.95 12.50
CA ASP A 3 2.46 -11.60 11.35
C ASP A 3 1.03 -12.06 11.70
N ALA A 4 0.08 -11.75 10.83
CA ALA A 4 -1.35 -12.03 11.01
C ALA A 4 -1.65 -13.53 11.14
N HIS A 5 -0.89 -14.38 10.44
CA HIS A 5 -1.22 -15.80 10.27
C HIS A 5 -0.13 -16.73 10.82
N THR A 6 0.54 -16.35 11.89
CA THR A 6 1.50 -17.20 12.58
C THR A 6 0.85 -18.46 13.16
N PRO A 7 1.51 -19.64 13.06
CA PRO A 7 1.10 -20.82 13.82
C PRO A 7 1.11 -20.54 15.33
N GLY A 8 0.10 -21.03 16.05
CA GLY A 8 -0.05 -20.82 17.49
C GLY A 8 -0.90 -19.59 17.81
N ILE A 9 -0.38 -18.66 18.61
CA ILE A 9 -1.06 -17.38 18.88
C ILE A 9 -0.92 -16.52 17.63
N GLY A 10 -2.03 -16.33 16.90
CA GLY A 10 -2.04 -15.48 15.70
C GLY A 10 -1.76 -14.01 16.04
N GLY A 11 -1.20 -13.26 15.09
CA GLY A 11 -0.75 -11.88 15.32
C GLY A 11 -1.82 -10.93 15.86
N PHE A 12 -3.08 -11.12 15.46
CA PHE A 12 -4.18 -10.32 16.01
C PHE A 12 -4.47 -10.62 17.49
N ALA A 13 -4.40 -11.88 17.90
CA ALA A 13 -4.59 -12.25 19.31
C ALA A 13 -3.42 -11.73 20.17
N LEU A 14 -2.19 -11.75 19.62
CA LEU A 14 -1.04 -11.12 20.26
C LEU A 14 -1.23 -9.60 20.38
N ALA A 15 -1.74 -8.93 19.35
CA ALA A 15 -2.01 -7.50 19.40
C ALA A 15 -3.07 -7.16 20.47
N GLU A 16 -4.15 -7.93 20.56
CA GLU A 16 -5.16 -7.78 21.62
C GLU A 16 -4.55 -7.90 23.03
N GLN A 17 -3.64 -8.86 23.23
CA GLN A 17 -2.95 -9.03 24.52
C GLN A 17 -2.02 -7.85 24.85
N ILE A 18 -1.27 -7.34 23.87
CA ILE A 18 -0.38 -6.19 24.07
C ILE A 18 -1.21 -4.93 24.37
N LEU A 19 -2.31 -4.72 23.66
CA LEU A 19 -3.16 -3.54 23.82
C LEU A 19 -3.98 -3.57 25.13
N GLY A 20 -4.26 -4.76 25.66
CA GLY A 20 -4.95 -4.93 26.95
C GLY A 20 -4.04 -4.82 28.18
N ASP A 21 -2.75 -4.54 28.00
CA ASP A 21 -1.77 -4.51 29.08
C ASP A 21 -1.09 -3.13 29.15
N ASP A 22 -1.37 -2.40 30.24
CA ASP A 22 -0.92 -1.03 30.47
C ASP A 22 0.60 -0.86 30.36
N ARG A 23 1.38 -1.93 30.57
CA ARG A 23 2.85 -1.92 30.42
C ARG A 23 3.29 -1.58 29.00
N PHE A 24 2.43 -1.77 28.01
CA PHE A 24 2.70 -1.52 26.60
C PHE A 24 1.94 -0.30 26.05
N THR A 25 1.41 0.55 26.92
CA THR A 25 0.75 1.80 26.51
C THR A 25 1.65 2.62 25.57
N GLY A 26 1.12 3.04 24.43
CA GLY A 26 1.86 3.78 23.40
C GLY A 26 2.67 2.91 22.43
N THR A 27 2.59 1.58 22.52
CA THR A 27 3.24 0.69 21.56
C THR A 27 2.61 0.82 20.18
N VAL A 28 3.44 1.09 19.18
CA VAL A 28 3.06 1.05 17.76
C VAL A 28 3.02 -0.41 17.30
N ILE A 29 1.85 -0.87 16.87
CA ILE A 29 1.67 -2.21 16.34
C ILE A 29 1.38 -2.10 14.83
N MET A 30 2.16 -2.85 14.05
CA MET A 30 1.96 -3.01 12.61
C MET A 30 1.83 -4.50 12.31
N MET A 31 1.00 -4.82 11.33
CA MET A 31 0.63 -6.18 10.92
C MET A 31 1.19 -6.50 9.54
N LEU A 32 1.79 -7.68 9.40
CA LEU A 32 2.21 -8.25 8.12
C LEU A 32 1.31 -9.44 7.79
N SER A 33 0.79 -9.53 6.57
CA SER A 33 -0.02 -10.68 6.15
C SER A 33 0.48 -11.29 4.85
N SER A 34 0.28 -12.61 4.69
CA SER A 34 0.56 -13.33 3.45
C SER A 34 -0.59 -13.25 2.44
N GLY A 35 -1.70 -12.59 2.78
CA GLY A 35 -2.85 -12.38 1.91
C GLY A 35 -3.94 -11.52 2.58
N ASP A 36 -4.86 -10.99 1.77
CA ASP A 36 -6.00 -10.22 2.29
C ASP A 36 -7.13 -11.20 2.66
N GLN A 37 -7.33 -11.43 3.96
CA GLN A 37 -8.47 -12.22 4.43
C GLN A 37 -9.65 -11.29 4.73
N PRO A 38 -10.89 -11.68 4.35
CA PRO A 38 -12.08 -10.92 4.67
C PRO A 38 -12.16 -10.61 6.18
N GLY A 39 -12.17 -9.32 6.51
CA GLY A 39 -12.30 -8.84 7.88
C GLY A 39 -10.99 -8.45 8.57
N ASP A 40 -9.82 -8.76 8.01
CA ASP A 40 -8.53 -8.37 8.61
C ASP A 40 -8.37 -6.85 8.71
N MET A 41 -8.77 -6.11 7.67
CA MET A 41 -8.79 -4.65 7.69
C MET A 41 -9.68 -4.10 8.81
N ALA A 42 -10.90 -4.63 8.95
CA ALA A 42 -11.82 -4.21 10.01
C ALA A 42 -11.29 -4.53 11.42
N ARG A 43 -10.52 -5.61 11.57
CA ARG A 43 -9.82 -5.93 12.83
C ARG A 43 -8.68 -4.96 13.09
N CYS A 44 -7.92 -4.58 12.06
CA CYS A 44 -6.87 -3.58 12.18
C CYS A 44 -7.42 -2.24 12.66
N ASP A 45 -8.52 -1.77 12.06
CA ASP A 45 -9.19 -0.53 12.45
C ASP A 45 -9.65 -0.58 13.91
N ARG A 46 -10.30 -1.67 14.32
CA ARG A 46 -10.80 -1.83 15.69
C ARG A 46 -9.70 -1.85 16.74
N LEU A 47 -8.53 -2.41 16.40
CA LEU A 47 -7.39 -2.53 17.30
C LEU A 47 -6.43 -1.34 17.22
N GLY A 48 -6.68 -0.37 16.34
CA GLY A 48 -5.76 0.76 16.14
C GLY A 48 -4.39 0.34 15.61
N ILE A 49 -4.35 -0.71 14.78
CA ILE A 49 -3.11 -1.15 14.12
C ILE A 49 -2.64 -0.04 13.18
N SER A 50 -1.39 0.42 13.36
CA SER A 50 -0.86 1.59 12.67
C SER A 50 -0.53 1.35 11.20
N ALA A 51 -0.32 0.10 10.80
CA ALA A 51 -0.14 -0.30 9.39
C ALA A 51 -0.46 -1.79 9.18
N TYR A 52 -1.02 -2.12 8.02
CA TYR A 52 -1.25 -3.49 7.55
C TYR A 52 -0.58 -3.65 6.18
N LEU A 53 0.39 -4.57 6.06
CA LEU A 53 1.22 -4.74 4.87
C LEU A 53 1.10 -6.17 4.33
N ILE A 54 0.92 -6.31 3.01
CA ILE A 54 0.86 -7.60 2.34
C ILE A 54 2.25 -8.01 1.87
N LYS A 55 2.64 -9.24 2.21
CA LYS A 55 3.90 -9.84 1.78
C LYS A 55 3.83 -10.27 0.30
N PRO A 56 4.95 -10.24 -0.44
CA PRO A 56 6.26 -9.76 -0.01
C PRO A 56 6.30 -8.22 0.06
N VAL A 57 6.76 -7.69 1.20
CA VAL A 57 6.84 -6.24 1.44
C VAL A 57 8.18 -5.72 0.92
N LYS A 58 8.15 -4.62 0.17
CA LYS A 58 9.40 -3.95 -0.27
C LYS A 58 10.05 -3.20 0.88
N GLN A 59 11.38 -3.08 0.88
CA GLN A 59 12.10 -2.35 1.93
C GLN A 59 11.67 -0.88 2.04
N SER A 60 11.41 -0.22 0.91
CA SER A 60 10.92 1.16 0.88
C SER A 60 9.54 1.29 1.51
N GLU A 61 8.61 0.41 1.13
CA GLU A 61 7.25 0.38 1.66
C GLU A 61 7.23 0.13 3.17
N LEU A 62 8.08 -0.77 3.66
CA LEU A 62 8.23 -1.01 5.08
C LEU A 62 8.78 0.23 5.81
N LEU A 63 9.81 0.87 5.24
CA LEU A 63 10.39 2.09 5.82
C LEU A 63 9.35 3.20 5.90
N ASP A 64 8.60 3.44 4.82
CA ASP A 64 7.55 4.45 4.76
C ASP A 64 6.48 4.18 5.82
N ALA A 65 6.04 2.93 5.96
CA ALA A 65 5.05 2.55 6.96
C ALA A 65 5.55 2.75 8.40
N ILE A 66 6.84 2.48 8.68
CA ILE A 66 7.44 2.76 9.99
C ILE A 66 7.48 4.27 10.25
N MET A 67 7.97 5.05 9.28
CA MET A 67 8.11 6.51 9.39
C MET A 67 6.77 7.21 9.63
N LEU A 68 5.71 6.71 8.98
CA LEU A 68 4.33 7.13 9.21
C LEU A 68 3.85 6.75 10.61
N ALA A 69 4.04 5.49 11.01
CA ALA A 69 3.50 4.97 12.27
C ALA A 69 4.12 5.62 13.53
N ILE A 70 5.38 6.08 13.44
CA ILE A 70 6.06 6.82 14.52
C ILE A 70 5.90 8.35 14.41
N GLY A 71 5.14 8.84 13.43
CA GLY A 71 4.81 10.26 13.29
C GLY A 71 5.93 11.15 12.73
N ILE A 72 6.93 10.59 12.04
CA ILE A 72 7.99 11.38 11.38
C ILE A 72 7.51 11.93 10.04
N MET A 73 6.67 11.18 9.32
CA MET A 73 5.98 11.68 8.13
C MET A 73 4.53 12.03 8.50
N PRO A 74 3.99 13.15 7.98
CA PRO A 74 2.57 13.42 8.14
C PRO A 74 1.80 12.26 7.50
N ALA A 75 0.73 11.81 8.16
CA ALA A 75 -0.22 10.93 7.52
C ALA A 75 -0.67 11.62 6.24
N GLN A 76 -0.37 11.05 5.07
CA GLN A 76 -1.09 11.43 3.87
C GLN A 76 -2.55 11.16 4.21
N GLU A 77 -3.39 12.19 4.18
CA GLU A 77 -4.83 11.99 4.22
C GLU A 77 -5.14 10.87 3.24
N PRO A 78 -5.95 9.87 3.63
CA PRO A 78 -6.30 8.81 2.71
C PRO A 78 -6.83 9.51 1.47
N MET A 79 -6.06 9.43 0.38
CA MET A 79 -6.57 9.77 -0.93
C MET A 79 -7.74 8.82 -1.07
N THR A 80 -8.93 9.36 -0.84
CA THR A 80 -10.14 8.60 -1.05
C THR A 80 -10.05 8.29 -2.52
N VAL A 81 -9.69 7.05 -2.84
CA VAL A 81 -9.86 6.51 -4.19
C VAL A 81 -11.36 6.49 -4.32
N ALA A 82 -11.93 7.65 -4.70
CA ALA A 82 -13.28 7.77 -5.15
C ALA A 82 -13.40 6.64 -6.17
N ALA A 83 -14.36 5.75 -5.93
CA ALA A 83 -14.69 4.64 -6.82
C ALA A 83 -14.50 5.14 -8.24
N THR A 84 -13.69 4.42 -9.03
CA THR A 84 -13.31 4.78 -10.40
C THR A 84 -14.54 5.19 -11.19
N GLN A 85 -14.88 6.47 -11.13
CA GLN A 85 -15.61 7.11 -12.20
C GLN A 85 -14.63 7.01 -13.35
N GLU A 86 -15.07 6.35 -14.41
CA GLU A 86 -14.46 6.49 -15.72
C GLU A 86 -14.60 7.96 -16.11
N PHE A 87 -13.75 8.80 -15.53
CA PHE A 87 -13.44 10.08 -16.10
C PHE A 87 -12.78 9.72 -17.43
N ALA A 88 -13.54 9.90 -18.51
CA ALA A 88 -12.98 9.97 -19.84
C ALA A 88 -12.01 11.16 -19.82
N LEU A 89 -10.76 10.88 -19.43
CA LEU A 89 -9.70 11.86 -19.51
C LEU A 89 -9.62 12.26 -20.99
N PRO A 90 -9.65 13.57 -21.30
CA PRO A 90 -9.40 13.99 -22.67
C PRO A 90 -8.06 13.40 -23.13
N SER A 91 -7.89 13.15 -24.42
CA SER A 91 -6.62 12.63 -24.92
C SER A 91 -5.48 13.56 -24.51
N LEU A 92 -4.60 13.09 -23.62
CA LEU A 92 -3.46 13.83 -23.11
C LEU A 92 -2.20 13.44 -23.89
N ARG A 93 -1.26 14.38 -24.01
CA ARG A 93 0.11 14.08 -24.43
C ARG A 93 0.91 13.72 -23.18
N VAL A 94 1.09 12.43 -22.95
CA VAL A 94 1.80 11.91 -21.78
C VAL A 94 3.28 11.71 -22.10
N LEU A 95 4.17 12.36 -21.34
CA LEU A 95 5.61 12.09 -21.40
C LEU A 95 5.94 10.96 -20.42
N LEU A 96 6.34 9.80 -20.94
CA LEU A 96 6.74 8.65 -20.14
C LEU A 96 8.25 8.64 -19.94
N ALA A 97 8.69 8.70 -18.68
CA ALA A 97 10.10 8.58 -18.28
C ALA A 97 10.29 7.25 -17.54
N GLU A 98 10.53 6.18 -18.30
CA GLU A 98 10.81 4.83 -17.78
C GLU A 98 12.14 4.36 -18.35
N ASP A 99 13.03 3.85 -17.50
CA ASP A 99 14.39 3.46 -17.87
C ASP A 99 14.47 2.05 -18.49
N THR A 100 13.41 1.27 -18.32
CA THR A 100 13.36 -0.13 -18.68
C THR A 100 12.32 -0.36 -19.77
N VAL A 101 12.74 -0.96 -20.90
CA VAL A 101 11.87 -1.21 -22.07
C VAL A 101 10.62 -2.03 -21.70
N VAL A 102 10.74 -2.95 -20.74
CA VAL A 102 9.60 -3.74 -20.25
C VAL A 102 8.57 -2.84 -19.55
N ASN A 103 9.02 -1.94 -18.67
CA ASN A 103 8.14 -1.00 -17.97
C ASN A 103 7.54 0.02 -18.94
N GLN A 104 8.31 0.51 -19.91
CA GLN A 104 7.79 1.37 -20.98
C GLN A 104 6.61 0.71 -21.71
N LYS A 105 6.79 -0.55 -22.14
CA LYS A 105 5.74 -1.31 -22.83
C LYS A 105 4.51 -1.51 -21.95
N LEU A 106 4.70 -1.87 -20.68
CA LEU A 106 3.60 -2.07 -19.73
C LEU A 106 2.82 -0.77 -19.50
N ALA A 107 3.52 0.32 -19.20
CA ALA A 107 2.91 1.62 -18.96
C ALA A 107 2.14 2.12 -20.20
N CYS A 108 2.70 1.95 -21.40
CA CYS A 108 2.00 2.30 -22.65
C CYS A 108 0.74 1.47 -22.89
N ALA A 109 0.78 0.15 -22.66
CA ALA A 109 -0.41 -0.69 -22.79
C ALA A 109 -1.52 -0.27 -21.81
N LEU A 110 -1.16 0.14 -20.59
CA LEU A 110 -2.12 0.66 -19.61
C LEU A 110 -2.70 2.01 -20.06
N LEU A 111 -1.87 2.95 -20.52
CA LEU A 111 -2.33 4.25 -21.01
C LEU A 111 -3.31 4.10 -22.19
N GLU A 112 -2.98 3.25 -23.16
CA GLU A 112 -3.85 2.95 -24.31
C GLU A 112 -5.19 2.33 -23.89
N ARG A 113 -5.17 1.39 -22.92
CA ARG A 113 -6.39 0.78 -22.36
C ARG A 113 -7.31 1.81 -21.71
N HIS A 114 -6.75 2.92 -21.21
CA HIS A 114 -7.49 4.03 -20.59
C HIS A 114 -7.76 5.18 -21.58
N GLY A 115 -7.74 4.91 -22.89
CA GLY A 115 -8.18 5.85 -23.93
C GLY A 115 -7.16 6.91 -24.34
N GLN A 116 -5.90 6.76 -23.90
CA GLN A 116 -4.82 7.65 -24.34
C GLN A 116 -4.32 7.24 -25.75
N PRO A 117 -3.84 8.21 -26.54
CA PRO A 117 -3.24 7.93 -27.84
C PRO A 117 -2.00 7.03 -27.69
N LYS A 118 -1.70 6.29 -28.76
CA LYS A 118 -0.57 5.36 -28.82
C LYS A 118 0.73 6.05 -28.40
N CYS A 119 1.52 5.41 -27.54
CA CYS A 119 2.82 5.95 -27.16
C CYS A 119 3.73 6.13 -28.38
N GLU A 120 4.23 7.36 -28.57
CA GLU A 120 5.29 7.64 -29.54
C GLU A 120 6.63 7.75 -28.82
N ASN A 121 7.49 6.76 -29.04
CA ASN A 121 8.83 6.74 -28.44
C ASN A 121 9.72 7.79 -29.09
N HIS A 122 9.92 8.91 -28.40
CA HIS A 122 10.82 9.98 -28.83
C HIS A 122 12.28 9.79 -28.34
N TRP A 123 12.54 8.77 -27.53
CA TRP A 123 13.89 8.46 -27.05
C TRP A 123 14.69 7.71 -28.12
N LYS A 124 15.15 8.44 -29.15
CA LYS A 124 16.35 8.08 -29.91
C LYS A 124 17.52 8.87 -29.34
N ASN A 125 18.38 8.19 -28.60
CA ASN A 125 19.85 8.35 -28.56
C ASN A 125 20.44 7.36 -27.56
#